data_AF-A0A8S3WL51-F1
#
_entry.id   AF-A0A8S3WL51-F1
#
_cell.length_a   1.000
_cell.length_b   1.000
_cell.length_c   1.000
_cell.angle_alpha   90.00
_cell.angle_beta   90.00
_cell.angle_gamma   90.00
#
_symmetry.space_group_name_H-M   'P 1'
#
loop_
_entity.id
_entity.type
_entity.pdbx_description
1 polymer ?
#
loop_
_entity_poly.entity_id
_entity_poly.type
_entity_poly.pdbx_seq_one_letter_code
_entity_poly.pdbx_strand_id
1 'polypeptide(L)'
;MKGKECTAKWSHIIDLYNRCPDYRGVKLVPKLTAYHVLPNLIPKIRVKHCTQVFSQSVGVGFACMVELGAVDKSSYETADLLSFFDDLFDSMNGSFSDITGGKMYCAAVTPISPHHDLWNYSIPILKSMKFVSSNSQGVVSSLSSWIKTIESFKNILKCLN
;
A
#
# COMPACT_ATOMS: atom_id res chain seq x y z
N MET A 1 -13.49 -0.72 0.52
CA MET A 1 -12.91 -1.85 1.28
C MET A 1 -13.94 -2.39 2.28
N LYS A 2 -13.94 -3.73 2.50
CA LYS A 2 -15.03 -4.60 3.03
C LYS A 2 -16.46 -4.17 2.68
N GLY A 3 -16.98 -4.69 1.56
CA GLY A 3 -18.36 -4.47 1.09
C GLY A 3 -18.58 -3.19 0.28
N LYS A 4 -17.64 -2.24 0.33
CA LYS A 4 -17.66 -1.02 -0.49
C LYS A 4 -16.75 -1.16 -1.73
N GLU A 5 -17.30 -0.91 -2.92
CA GLU A 5 -16.55 -0.70 -4.15
C GLU A 5 -15.77 0.62 -4.07
N CYS A 6 -14.48 0.56 -4.41
CA CYS A 6 -13.55 1.69 -4.31
C CYS A 6 -12.65 1.71 -5.55
N THR A 7 -12.27 2.90 -5.99
CA THR A 7 -11.41 3.12 -7.16
C THR A 7 -10.21 3.98 -6.80
N ALA A 8 -9.03 3.35 -6.76
CA ALA A 8 -7.77 4.08 -6.67
C ALA A 8 -7.27 4.46 -8.07
N LYS A 9 -6.66 5.65 -8.20
CA LYS A 9 -6.18 6.17 -9.48
C LYS A 9 -4.75 6.66 -9.38
N TRP A 10 -3.93 6.33 -10.38
CA TRP A 10 -2.56 6.85 -10.46
C TRP A 10 -2.52 8.39 -10.55
N SER A 11 -3.55 8.99 -11.16
CA SER A 11 -3.71 10.45 -11.22
C SER A 11 -3.79 11.10 -9.83
N HIS A 12 -4.33 10.42 -8.82
CA HIS A 12 -4.32 10.94 -7.45
C HIS A 12 -2.88 11.07 -6.93
N ILE A 13 -1.98 10.12 -7.24
CA ILE A 13 -0.57 10.15 -6.80
C ILE A 13 0.19 11.27 -7.50
N ILE A 14 -0.09 11.49 -8.78
CA ILE A 14 0.44 12.64 -9.52
C ILE A 14 -0.05 13.96 -8.91
N ASP A 15 -1.34 14.05 -8.55
CA ASP A 15 -1.92 15.25 -7.95
C ASP A 15 -1.30 15.53 -6.57
N LEU A 16 -1.15 14.51 -5.73
CA LEU A 16 -0.43 14.63 -4.46
C LEU A 16 1.00 15.12 -4.67
N TYR A 17 1.75 14.55 -5.63
CA TYR A 17 3.12 14.99 -5.91
C TYR A 17 3.18 16.46 -6.34
N ASN A 18 2.26 16.91 -7.20
CA ASN A 18 2.23 18.27 -7.72
C ASN A 18 1.79 19.30 -6.66
N ARG A 19 0.86 18.91 -5.77
CA ARG A 19 0.28 19.79 -4.76
C ARG A 19 0.89 19.61 -3.37
N CYS A 20 1.85 18.71 -3.20
CA CYS A 20 2.40 18.35 -1.90
C CYS A 20 2.92 19.61 -1.20
N PRO A 21 2.30 20.05 -0.09
CA PRO A 21 2.73 21.26 0.58
C PRO A 21 4.11 21.04 1.18
N ASP A 22 4.87 22.12 1.25
CA ASP A 22 6.13 22.16 1.97
C ASP A 22 6.15 23.31 2.97
N TYR A 23 6.95 23.13 4.02
CA TYR A 23 7.28 24.19 4.96
C TYR A 23 8.79 24.31 5.04
N ARG A 24 9.32 25.49 4.67
CA ARG A 24 10.77 25.77 4.62
C ARG A 24 11.52 24.74 3.76
N GLY A 25 10.92 24.29 2.65
CA GLY A 25 11.52 23.32 1.75
C GLY A 25 11.39 21.86 2.18
N VAL A 26 10.74 21.57 3.31
CA VAL A 26 10.42 20.21 3.75
C VAL A 26 9.00 19.86 3.34
N LYS A 27 8.86 18.96 2.38
CA LYS A 27 7.56 18.47 1.89
C LYS A 27 6.85 17.61 2.93
N LEU A 28 5.52 17.63 2.93
CA LEU A 28 4.68 16.74 3.72
C LEU A 28 5.00 15.25 3.46
N VAL A 29 5.28 14.91 2.20
CA VAL A 29 5.65 13.55 1.79
C VAL A 29 7.02 13.58 1.08
N PRO A 30 8.13 13.73 1.83
CA PRO A 30 9.44 14.09 1.27
C PRO A 30 10.07 12.98 0.41
N LYS A 31 9.64 11.72 0.61
CA LYS A 31 10.13 10.58 -0.18
C LYS A 31 9.44 10.45 -1.53
N LEU A 32 8.29 11.10 -1.74
CA LEU A 32 7.59 11.09 -3.02
C LEU A 32 8.22 12.11 -3.97
N THR A 33 9.10 11.62 -4.84
CA THR A 33 9.86 12.43 -5.81
C THR A 33 9.47 12.13 -7.24
N ALA A 34 10.01 12.89 -8.20
CA ALA A 34 9.81 12.68 -9.64
C ALA A 34 10.10 11.24 -10.11
N TYR A 35 11.06 10.54 -9.48
CA TYR A 35 11.40 9.14 -9.74
C TYR A 35 10.28 8.13 -9.42
N HIS A 36 9.22 8.59 -8.76
CA HIS A 36 8.07 7.77 -8.41
C HIS A 36 6.89 7.98 -9.36
N VAL A 37 6.80 9.16 -10.00
CA VAL A 37 5.60 9.59 -10.72
C VAL A 37 5.83 9.82 -12.21
N LEU A 38 7.00 10.33 -12.61
CA LEU A 38 7.29 10.65 -14.01
C LEU A 38 7.73 9.39 -14.74
N PRO A 39 6.96 8.86 -15.71
CA PRO A 39 7.20 7.53 -16.30
C PRO A 39 8.61 7.33 -16.88
N ASN A 40 9.19 8.39 -17.46
CA ASN A 40 10.53 8.39 -18.03
C ASN A 40 11.65 8.37 -16.98
N LEU A 41 11.35 8.70 -15.72
CA LEU A 41 12.30 8.68 -14.62
C LEU A 41 12.14 7.46 -13.71
N ILE A 42 11.03 6.72 -13.78
CA ILE A 42 10.76 5.59 -12.89
C ILE A 42 11.81 4.48 -13.09
N PRO A 43 12.66 4.19 -12.10
CA PRO A 43 13.64 3.12 -12.19
C PRO A 43 12.94 1.77 -11.92
N LYS A 44 12.39 1.16 -12.99
CA LYS A 44 11.54 -0.05 -12.92
C LYS A 44 12.11 -1.22 -12.11
N ILE A 45 13.43 -1.36 -12.05
CA ILE A 45 14.11 -2.46 -11.32
C ILE A 45 14.31 -2.19 -9.83
N ARG A 46 14.10 -0.95 -9.36
CA ARG A 46 14.37 -0.55 -7.97
C ARG A 46 13.09 -0.64 -7.14
N VAL A 47 12.87 -1.80 -6.52
CA VAL A 47 11.72 -2.09 -5.66
C VAL A 47 11.51 -1.02 -4.58
N LYS A 48 12.59 -0.45 -4.03
CA LYS A 48 12.56 0.65 -3.06
C LYS A 48 11.62 1.80 -3.48
N HIS A 49 11.68 2.22 -4.74
CA HIS A 49 10.83 3.32 -5.21
C HIS A 49 9.36 2.90 -5.24
N CYS A 50 9.06 1.68 -5.71
CA CYS A 50 7.70 1.15 -5.65
C CYS A 50 7.18 1.12 -4.20
N THR A 51 7.95 0.57 -3.26
CA THR A 51 7.55 0.48 -1.85
C THR A 51 7.36 1.86 -1.21
N GLN A 52 8.12 2.88 -1.62
CA GLN A 52 7.97 4.23 -1.11
C GLN A 52 6.64 4.87 -1.54
N VAL A 53 6.12 4.57 -2.73
CA VAL A 53 4.80 5.02 -3.19
C VAL A 53 3.69 4.43 -2.32
N PHE A 54 3.79 3.14 -2.00
CA PHE A 54 2.80 2.46 -1.17
C PHE A 54 2.88 2.82 0.31
N SER A 55 3.92 3.52 0.78
CA SER A 55 4.16 3.69 2.21
C SER A 55 3.03 4.39 2.98
N GLN A 56 2.91 4.06 4.27
CA GLN A 56 2.00 4.73 5.22
C GLN A 56 2.09 6.26 5.15
N SER A 57 3.30 6.81 5.01
CA SER A 57 3.51 8.27 4.94
C SER A 57 2.83 8.92 3.73
N VAL A 58 2.75 8.21 2.59
CA VAL A 58 2.02 8.68 1.41
C VAL A 58 0.52 8.58 1.66
N GLY A 59 0.04 7.48 2.24
CA GLY A 59 -1.38 7.30 2.61
C GLY A 59 -1.89 8.38 3.57
N VAL A 60 -1.15 8.65 4.66
CA VAL A 60 -1.46 9.72 5.61
C VAL A 60 -1.38 11.10 4.95
N GLY A 61 -0.37 11.32 4.08
CA GLY A 61 -0.25 12.55 3.31
C GLY A 61 -1.48 12.83 2.44
N PHE A 62 -2.04 11.79 1.79
CA PHE A 62 -3.31 11.91 1.08
C PHE A 62 -4.46 12.27 2.01
N ALA A 63 -4.67 11.51 3.09
CA ALA A 63 -5.77 11.75 4.01
C ALA A 63 -5.77 13.19 4.54
N CYS A 64 -4.59 13.69 4.94
CA CYS A 64 -4.40 15.08 5.37
C CYS A 64 -4.79 16.09 4.27
N MET A 65 -4.32 15.88 3.04
CA MET A 65 -4.64 16.77 1.91
C MET A 65 -6.13 16.76 1.55
N VAL A 66 -6.82 15.63 1.73
CA VAL A 66 -8.27 15.55 1.52
C VAL A 66 -9.04 16.29 2.61
N GLU A 67 -8.67 16.09 3.88
CA GLU A 67 -9.30 16.80 5.01
C GLU A 67 -9.17 18.32 4.88
N LEU A 68 -8.03 18.79 4.36
CA LEU A 68 -7.78 20.21 4.08
C LEU A 68 -8.48 20.72 2.80
N GLY A 69 -9.17 19.85 2.05
CA GLY A 69 -9.84 20.20 0.79
C GLY A 69 -8.88 20.50 -0.37
N ALA A 70 -7.60 20.12 -0.26
CA ALA A 70 -6.57 20.43 -1.25
C ALA A 70 -6.52 19.44 -2.42
N VAL A 71 -7.03 18.21 -2.21
CA VAL A 71 -7.22 17.17 -3.25
C VAL A 71 -8.64 16.59 -3.16
N ASP A 72 -9.06 15.90 -4.23
CA ASP A 72 -10.43 15.36 -4.32
C ASP A 72 -10.71 14.26 -3.27
N LYS A 73 -11.95 14.21 -2.77
CA LYS A 73 -12.38 13.24 -1.75
C LYS A 73 -12.25 11.78 -2.19
N SER A 74 -12.30 11.48 -3.49
CA SER A 74 -12.05 10.13 -3.99
C SER A 74 -10.59 9.67 -3.77
N SER A 75 -9.68 10.59 -3.42
CA SER A 75 -8.30 10.25 -3.06
C SER A 75 -8.20 9.43 -1.77
N TYR A 76 -9.20 9.45 -0.88
CA TYR A 76 -9.24 8.52 0.27
C TYR A 76 -9.16 7.07 -0.17
N GLU A 77 -9.79 6.72 -1.29
CA GLU A 77 -9.79 5.33 -1.77
C GLU A 77 -8.41 4.90 -2.26
N THR A 78 -7.59 5.86 -2.71
CA THR A 78 -6.16 5.62 -2.97
C THR A 78 -5.37 5.55 -1.68
N ALA A 79 -5.61 6.45 -0.71
CA ALA A 79 -4.95 6.40 0.60
C ALA A 79 -5.16 5.05 1.32
N ASP A 80 -6.40 4.54 1.29
CA ASP A 80 -6.79 3.24 1.84
C ASP A 80 -6.05 2.10 1.13
N LEU A 81 -5.96 2.14 -0.20
CA LEU A 81 -5.23 1.15 -0.99
C LEU A 81 -3.74 1.14 -0.65
N LEU A 82 -3.11 2.32 -0.53
CA LEU A 82 -1.70 2.43 -0.21
C LEU A 82 -1.42 1.86 1.18
N SER A 83 -2.21 2.27 2.18
CA SER A 83 -2.09 1.77 3.56
C SER A 83 -2.30 0.25 3.63
N PHE A 84 -3.27 -0.28 2.89
CA PHE A 84 -3.49 -1.73 2.80
C PHE A 84 -2.28 -2.50 2.27
N PHE A 85 -1.65 -2.02 1.20
CA PHE A 85 -0.49 -2.68 0.63
C PHE A 85 0.78 -2.46 1.44
N ASP A 86 0.91 -1.35 2.15
CA ASP A 86 2.00 -1.09 3.10
C ASP A 86 1.95 -2.10 4.26
N ASP A 87 0.80 -2.25 4.91
CA ASP A 87 0.61 -3.24 5.98
C ASP A 87 0.86 -4.66 5.47
N LEU A 88 0.33 -5.00 4.28
CA LEU A 88 0.51 -6.32 3.70
C LEU A 88 1.97 -6.60 3.34
N PHE A 89 2.69 -5.62 2.80
CA PHE A 89 4.11 -5.76 2.47
C PHE A 89 4.96 -5.90 3.74
N ASP A 90 4.71 -5.05 4.75
CA ASP A 90 5.39 -5.11 6.04
C ASP A 90 5.19 -6.49 6.69
N SER A 91 3.97 -7.05 6.64
CA SER A 91 3.64 -8.37 7.20
C SER A 91 4.44 -9.55 6.62
N MET A 92 5.05 -9.36 5.45
CA MET A 92 5.80 -10.38 4.72
C MET A 92 7.30 -10.07 4.65
N ASN A 93 7.71 -8.85 4.97
CA ASN A 93 9.08 -8.36 4.88
C ASN A 93 9.55 -7.68 6.18
N GLY A 94 8.85 -7.94 7.29
CA GLY A 94 9.20 -7.50 8.63
C GLY A 94 10.50 -8.15 9.11
N SER A 95 11.25 -7.40 9.91
CA SER A 95 12.53 -7.86 10.48
C SER A 95 12.74 -7.41 11.92
N PHE A 96 11.73 -6.79 12.54
CA PHE A 96 11.86 -6.29 13.89
C PHE A 96 11.54 -7.40 14.90
N SER A 97 12.33 -7.45 15.98
CA SER A 97 12.03 -8.30 17.13
C SER A 97 10.76 -7.84 17.84
N ASP A 98 10.53 -6.52 17.87
CA ASP A 98 9.45 -5.87 18.60
C ASP A 98 8.74 -4.79 17.73
N ILE A 99 7.51 -4.46 18.11
CA ILE A 99 6.74 -3.41 17.45
C ILE A 99 7.45 -2.07 17.60
N THR A 100 7.82 -1.46 16.47
CA THR A 100 8.51 -0.16 16.44
C THR A 100 7.70 0.84 15.62
N GLY A 101 7.53 2.06 16.13
CA GLY A 101 6.93 3.17 15.36
C GLY A 101 5.50 2.93 14.88
N GLY A 102 4.71 2.13 15.60
CA GLY A 102 3.33 1.77 15.21
C GLY A 102 3.23 0.75 14.06
N LYS A 103 4.35 0.25 13.54
CA LYS A 103 4.41 -0.72 12.45
C LYS A 103 4.37 -2.15 12.99
N MET A 104 3.21 -2.56 13.49
CA MET A 104 3.04 -3.88 14.12
C MET A 104 3.28 -5.06 13.18
N TYR A 105 3.05 -4.87 11.87
CA TYR A 105 3.29 -5.90 10.86
C TYR A 105 4.76 -6.04 10.46
N CYS A 106 5.65 -5.16 10.91
CA CYS A 106 7.09 -5.37 10.74
C CYS A 106 7.70 -6.31 11.79
N ALA A 107 6.93 -6.70 12.81
CA ALA A 107 7.38 -7.58 13.89
C ALA A 107 7.33 -9.06 13.48
N ALA A 108 8.01 -9.93 14.24
CA ALA A 108 7.98 -11.37 14.00
C ALA A 108 6.57 -11.96 14.09
N VAL A 109 6.29 -12.97 13.25
CA VAL A 109 5.01 -13.70 13.28
C VAL A 109 5.02 -14.70 14.44
N THR A 110 4.04 -14.57 15.34
CA THR A 110 3.80 -15.50 16.45
C THR A 110 2.41 -16.13 16.34
N PRO A 111 2.08 -17.20 17.09
CA PRO A 111 0.76 -17.84 17.05
C PRO A 111 -0.42 -16.90 17.33
N ILE A 112 -0.19 -15.83 18.09
CA ILE A 112 -1.21 -14.84 18.48
C ILE A 112 -1.00 -13.46 17.81
N SER A 113 -0.06 -13.36 16.87
CA SER A 113 0.27 -12.08 16.24
C SER A 113 -0.85 -11.58 15.31
N PRO A 114 -0.99 -10.26 15.12
CA PRO A 114 -2.05 -9.68 14.28
C PRO A 114 -1.94 -10.03 12.79
N HIS A 115 -0.81 -10.62 12.35
CA HIS A 115 -0.58 -11.06 10.97
C HIS A 115 -1.68 -11.99 10.45
N HIS A 116 -2.16 -12.91 11.30
CA HIS A 116 -3.18 -13.88 10.92
C HIS A 116 -4.49 -13.20 10.52
N ASP A 117 -4.91 -12.20 11.28
CA ASP A 117 -6.13 -11.42 11.01
C ASP A 117 -5.98 -10.58 9.75
N LEU A 118 -4.83 -9.90 9.60
CA LEU A 118 -4.52 -9.14 8.38
C LEU A 118 -4.58 -10.03 7.14
N TRP A 119 -3.98 -11.22 7.17
CA TRP A 119 -3.98 -12.14 6.03
C TRP A 119 -5.37 -12.67 5.71
N ASN A 120 -6.15 -13.03 6.72
CA ASN A 120 -7.54 -13.47 6.55
C ASN A 120 -8.41 -12.34 5.96
N TYR A 121 -8.18 -11.11 6.39
CA TYR A 121 -8.83 -9.92 5.85
C TYR A 121 -8.40 -9.60 4.40
N SER A 122 -7.12 -9.78 4.08
CA SER A 122 -6.53 -9.37 2.81
C SER A 122 -6.90 -10.27 1.64
N ILE A 123 -6.95 -11.60 1.84
CA ILE A 123 -7.25 -12.56 0.76
C ILE A 123 -8.57 -12.23 0.00
N PRO A 124 -9.73 -12.04 0.65
CA PRO A 124 -10.97 -11.73 -0.07
C PRO A 124 -10.91 -10.38 -0.79
N ILE A 125 -10.20 -9.40 -0.23
CA ILE A 125 -10.01 -8.09 -0.85
C ILE A 125 -9.18 -8.23 -2.13
N LEU A 126 -8.03 -8.92 -2.06
CA LEU A 126 -7.19 -9.19 -3.23
C LEU A 126 -7.94 -9.95 -4.33
N LYS A 127 -8.79 -10.92 -3.96
CA LYS A 127 -9.65 -11.66 -4.92
C LYS A 127 -10.66 -10.76 -5.63
N SER A 128 -11.09 -9.67 -4.99
CA SER A 128 -12.05 -8.71 -5.55
C SER A 128 -11.40 -7.62 -6.41
N MET A 129 -10.08 -7.42 -6.29
CA MET A 129 -9.34 -6.37 -6.99
C MET A 129 -9.20 -6.68 -8.48
N LYS A 130 -9.25 -5.61 -9.29
CA LYS A 130 -9.11 -5.66 -10.74
C LYS A 130 -8.53 -4.35 -11.24
N PHE A 131 -7.64 -4.42 -12.23
CA PHE A 131 -7.08 -3.25 -12.89
C PHE A 131 -8.05 -2.75 -13.94
N VAL A 132 -8.28 -1.44 -13.96
CA VAL A 132 -9.17 -0.78 -14.90
C VAL A 132 -8.35 0.19 -15.74
N SER A 133 -8.39 0.00 -17.06
CA SER A 133 -7.86 0.94 -18.05
C SER A 133 -9.00 1.41 -18.96
N SER A 134 -8.75 2.42 -19.79
CA SER A 134 -9.75 2.91 -20.75
C SER A 134 -10.25 1.83 -21.71
N ASN A 135 -9.44 0.79 -21.95
CA ASN A 135 -9.68 -0.20 -23.00
C ASN A 135 -9.87 -1.63 -22.46
N SER A 136 -9.70 -1.85 -21.15
CA SER A 136 -9.81 -3.18 -20.56
C SER A 136 -9.96 -3.15 -19.04
N GLN A 137 -10.67 -4.13 -18.52
CA GLN A 137 -10.65 -4.50 -17.10
C GLN A 137 -10.12 -5.91 -16.97
N GLY A 138 -9.17 -6.13 -16.06
CA GLY A 138 -8.55 -7.43 -15.90
C GLY A 138 -7.95 -7.68 -14.52
N VAL A 139 -7.99 -8.94 -14.11
CA VAL A 139 -7.19 -9.41 -12.97
C VAL A 139 -5.76 -9.61 -13.47
N VAL A 140 -4.79 -9.06 -12.74
CA VAL A 140 -3.37 -9.23 -13.05
C VAL A 140 -2.78 -10.38 -12.25
N SER A 141 -1.78 -11.06 -12.82
CA SER A 141 -1.13 -12.21 -12.19
C SER A 141 -0.45 -11.88 -10.85
N SER A 142 -0.06 -10.63 -10.62
CA SER A 142 0.52 -10.19 -9.35
C SER A 142 -0.46 -10.30 -8.18
N LEU A 143 -1.77 -10.07 -8.38
CA LEU A 143 -2.78 -10.26 -7.33
C LEU A 143 -2.93 -11.74 -6.97
N SER A 144 -2.97 -12.62 -7.97
CA SER A 144 -2.98 -14.08 -7.76
C SER A 144 -1.71 -14.56 -7.05
N SER A 145 -0.57 -13.95 -7.38
CA SER A 145 0.72 -14.26 -6.74
C SER A 145 0.72 -13.84 -5.26
N TRP A 146 0.20 -12.66 -4.93
CA TRP A 146 0.02 -12.23 -3.54
C TRP A 146 -0.82 -13.20 -2.72
N ILE A 147 -1.98 -13.60 -3.24
CA ILE A 147 -2.86 -14.58 -2.58
C ILE A 147 -2.10 -15.89 -2.32
N LYS A 148 -1.41 -16.41 -3.33
CA LYS A 148 -0.62 -17.64 -3.20
C LYS A 148 0.48 -17.51 -2.15
N THR A 149 1.19 -16.38 -2.10
CA THR A 149 2.25 -16.15 -1.10
C THR A 149 1.67 -16.14 0.31
N ILE A 150 0.56 -15.42 0.54
CA ILE A 150 -0.10 -15.35 1.86
C ILE A 150 -0.58 -16.75 2.29
N GLU A 151 -1.24 -17.48 1.41
CA GLU A 151 -1.70 -18.85 1.71
C GLU A 151 -0.52 -19.80 2.01
N SER A 152 0.59 -19.65 1.30
CA SER A 152 1.80 -20.44 1.53
C SER A 152 2.42 -20.13 2.90
N PHE A 153 2.52 -18.87 3.30
CA PHE A 153 3.00 -18.47 4.63
C PHE A 153 2.13 -19.04 5.75
N LYS A 154 0.79 -18.93 5.60
CA LYS A 154 -0.15 -19.54 6.55
C LYS A 154 0.04 -21.04 6.68
N ASN A 155 0.33 -21.74 5.59
CA ASN A 155 0.56 -23.19 5.62
C ASN A 155 1.89 -23.54 6.27
N ILE A 156 2.97 -22.80 5.98
CA ILE A 156 4.28 -23.00 6.63
C ILE A 156 4.13 -22.85 8.15
N LEU A 157 3.42 -21.82 8.61
CA LEU A 157 3.23 -21.59 10.05
C LEU A 157 2.43 -22.69 10.74
N LYS A 158 1.51 -23.37 10.04
CA LYS A 158 0.82 -24.55 10.58
C LYS A 158 1.74 -25.76 10.73
N CYS A 159 2.82 -25.83 9.95
CA CYS A 159 3.78 -26.94 10.03
C CYS A 159 4.88 -26.69 11.07
N LEU A 160 5.06 -25.44 11.51
CA LEU A 160 6.08 -25.04 12.50
C LEU A 160 5.54 -25.00 13.94
N ASN A 161 4.21 -25.02 14.11
CA ASN A 161 3.53 -25.11 15.41
C ASN A 161 2.93 -26.50 15.59
#